data_AF-A0A9D4D3X7-F1
#
_entry.id   AF-A0A9D4D3X7-F1
#
_cell.length_a   1.000
_cell.length_b   1.000
_cell.length_c   1.000
_cell.angle_alpha   90.00
_cell.angle_beta   90.00
_cell.angle_gamma   90.00
#
_symmetry.space_group_name_H-M   'P 1'
#
loop_
_entity.id
_entity.type
_entity.pdbx_description
1 polymer ?
#
loop_
_entity_poly.entity_id
_entity_poly.type
_entity_poly.pdbx_seq_one_letter_code
_entity_poly.pdbx_strand_id
1 'polypeptide(L)'
;MVGGYSESTLLQDVIQKEFKKLKIIVPSDSGLAVLKGAVMFGHRPTFTIERVSKFTYSIAVMRPFDEKIHPVDKRIECDAGIICKDLFSVLVHAGLRLVVGEIQCSKEITPHDINQSSMSFRIYTTERTDVKFVSDVGCSNIGAIKSFYFFFP
;
A
#
# COMPACT_ATOMS: atom_id res chain seq x y z
N MET A 1 6.23 23.75 -10.90
CA MET A 1 5.01 24.11 -10.15
C MET A 1 3.81 23.90 -11.05
N VAL A 2 2.77 23.23 -10.57
CA VAL A 2 1.53 22.92 -11.32
C VAL A 2 0.32 23.16 -10.42
N GLY A 3 -0.87 23.32 -11.00
CA GLY A 3 -2.10 23.76 -10.33
C GLY A 3 -2.29 25.27 -10.41
N GLY A 4 -3.55 25.74 -10.39
CA GLY A 4 -3.89 27.14 -10.72
C GLY A 4 -3.17 28.20 -9.87
N TYR A 5 -2.88 27.91 -8.61
CA TYR A 5 -2.15 28.86 -7.76
C TYR A 5 -0.67 29.04 -8.16
N SER A 6 -0.13 28.13 -8.98
CA SER A 6 1.23 28.26 -9.53
C SER A 6 1.37 29.44 -10.50
N GLU A 7 0.27 30.05 -10.95
CA GLU A 7 0.27 31.26 -11.80
C GLU A 7 0.51 32.55 -11.00
N SER A 8 0.44 32.49 -9.67
CA SER A 8 0.73 33.63 -8.80
C SER A 8 2.21 34.00 -8.83
N THR A 9 2.53 35.22 -9.27
CA THR A 9 3.89 35.76 -9.25
C THR A 9 4.47 35.80 -7.85
N LEU A 10 3.66 36.17 -6.84
CA LEU A 10 4.06 36.17 -5.43
C LEU A 10 4.53 34.78 -4.97
N LEU A 11 3.75 33.73 -5.29
CA LEU A 11 4.13 32.36 -4.94
C LEU A 11 5.42 31.94 -5.67
N GLN A 12 5.51 32.23 -6.97
CA GLN A 12 6.69 31.89 -7.75
C GLN A 12 7.94 32.57 -7.18
N ASP A 13 7.86 33.84 -6.81
CA ASP A 13 8.98 34.60 -6.22
C ASP A 13 9.44 33.99 -4.89
N VAL A 14 8.51 33.63 -4.01
CA VAL A 14 8.82 32.98 -2.73
C VAL A 14 9.51 31.63 -2.95
N ILE A 15 8.96 30.80 -3.83
CA ILE A 15 9.53 29.48 -4.14
C ILE A 15 10.91 29.60 -4.80
N GLN A 16 11.10 30.52 -5.75
CA GLN A 16 12.40 30.74 -6.38
C GLN A 16 13.45 31.24 -5.38
N LYS A 17 13.06 32.09 -4.42
CA LYS A 17 13.95 32.58 -3.35
C LYS A 17 14.35 31.47 -2.39
N GLU A 18 13.45 30.55 -2.06
CA GLU A 18 13.72 29.44 -1.16
C GLU A 18 14.62 28.38 -1.85
N PHE A 19 14.34 28.07 -3.11
CA PHE A 19 14.99 26.98 -3.84
C PHE A 19 15.97 27.46 -4.92
N LYS A 20 16.88 28.39 -4.57
CA LYS A 20 17.82 29.04 -5.52
C LYS A 20 18.72 28.09 -6.32
N LYS A 21 18.95 26.87 -5.81
CA LYS A 21 19.79 25.84 -6.44
C LYS A 21 19.04 24.95 -7.43
N LEU A 22 17.71 25.08 -7.51
CA LEU A 22 16.86 24.24 -8.36
C LEU A 22 16.31 25.05 -9.54
N LYS A 23 16.21 24.40 -10.70
CA LYS A 23 15.48 24.96 -11.84
C LYS A 23 13.97 24.80 -11.59
N ILE A 24 13.30 25.89 -11.27
CA ILE A 24 11.84 25.91 -11.13
C ILE A 24 11.20 26.03 -12.52
N ILE A 25 10.41 25.04 -12.91
CA ILE A 25 9.64 25.05 -14.16
C ILE A 25 8.18 25.34 -13.83
N VAL A 26 7.62 26.41 -14.42
CA VAL A 26 6.19 26.72 -14.37
C VAL A 26 5.65 26.65 -15.80
N PRO A 27 4.84 25.63 -16.14
CA PRO A 27 4.23 25.55 -17.47
C PRO A 27 3.29 26.74 -17.72
N SER A 28 3.15 27.16 -18.97
CA SER A 28 2.26 28.27 -19.37
C SER A 28 0.81 28.05 -18.94
N ASP A 29 0.33 26.79 -18.98
CA ASP A 29 -0.99 26.39 -18.50
C ASP A 29 -0.87 25.57 -17.22
N SER A 30 -0.24 26.14 -16.19
CA SER A 30 0.06 25.39 -14.96
C SER A 30 -1.20 24.81 -14.29
N GLY A 31 -2.34 25.50 -14.39
CA GLY A 31 -3.65 25.01 -13.94
C GLY A 31 -4.17 23.77 -14.71
N LEU A 32 -3.81 23.63 -15.99
CA LEU A 32 -4.23 22.49 -16.84
C LEU A 32 -3.17 21.39 -16.94
N ALA A 33 -1.96 21.61 -16.45
CA ALA A 33 -0.83 20.69 -16.63
C ALA A 33 -1.14 19.26 -16.16
N VAL A 34 -1.82 19.10 -15.00
CA VAL A 34 -2.21 17.79 -14.47
C VAL A 34 -3.23 17.10 -15.37
N LEU A 35 -4.26 17.82 -15.82
CA LEU A 35 -5.29 17.29 -16.72
C LEU A 35 -4.70 16.87 -18.07
N LYS A 36 -3.87 17.73 -18.68
CA LYS A 36 -3.19 17.42 -19.95
C LYS A 36 -2.31 16.17 -19.80
N GLY A 37 -1.58 16.06 -18.69
CA GLY A 37 -0.81 14.86 -18.34
C GLY A 37 -1.68 13.59 -18.26
N ALA A 38 -2.83 13.68 -17.59
CA ALA A 38 -3.77 12.55 -17.46
C ALA A 38 -4.33 12.10 -18.82
N VAL A 39 -4.69 13.04 -19.70
CA VAL A 39 -5.18 12.73 -21.06
C VAL A 39 -4.09 12.05 -21.89
N MET A 40 -2.86 12.58 -21.88
CA MET A 40 -1.73 11.96 -22.57
C MET A 40 -1.46 10.54 -22.05
N PHE A 41 -1.52 10.34 -20.73
CA PHE A 41 -1.36 9.03 -20.10
C PHE A 41 -2.46 8.05 -20.55
N GLY A 42 -3.73 8.48 -20.57
CA GLY A 42 -4.85 7.66 -21.02
C GLY A 42 -4.71 7.18 -22.48
N HIS A 43 -4.18 8.04 -23.36
CA HIS A 43 -3.95 7.66 -24.77
C HIS A 43 -2.73 6.76 -24.98
N ARG A 44 -1.72 6.81 -24.10
CA ARG A 44 -0.48 6.04 -24.22
C ARG A 44 -0.04 5.48 -22.86
N PRO A 45 -0.72 4.43 -22.37
CA PRO A 45 -0.41 3.84 -21.06
C PRO A 45 0.89 3.02 -21.05
N THR A 46 1.52 2.77 -22.22
CA THR A 46 2.68 1.87 -22.41
C THR A 46 4.03 2.47 -22.01
N PHE A 47 4.08 3.71 -21.55
CA PHE A 47 5.30 4.19 -20.88
C PHE A 47 5.49 3.39 -19.59
N THR A 48 6.66 2.79 -19.37
CA THR A 48 6.98 2.13 -18.10
C THR A 48 6.80 3.12 -16.97
N ILE A 49 5.71 2.97 -16.23
CA ILE A 49 5.39 3.85 -15.10
C ILE A 49 5.88 3.17 -13.84
N GLU A 50 6.83 3.82 -13.21
CA GLU A 50 7.17 3.57 -11.83
C GLU A 50 6.39 4.51 -10.92
N ARG A 51 5.94 4.00 -9.78
CA ARG A 51 5.34 4.79 -8.70
C ARG A 51 6.04 4.44 -7.40
N VAL A 52 6.30 5.44 -6.56
CA VAL A 52 6.77 5.18 -5.20
C VAL A 52 5.55 4.99 -4.31
N SER A 53 5.46 3.85 -3.62
CA SER A 53 4.37 3.60 -2.68
C SER A 53 4.44 4.60 -1.54
N LYS A 54 3.34 5.32 -1.28
CA LYS A 54 3.26 6.23 -0.12
C LYS A 54 3.15 5.46 1.20
N PHE A 55 2.56 4.27 1.17
CA PHE A 55 2.25 3.49 2.36
C PHE A 55 2.81 2.08 2.28
N THR A 56 2.98 1.46 3.44
CA THR A 56 3.16 0.03 3.57
C THR A 56 1.79 -0.64 3.57
N TYR A 57 1.58 -1.56 2.63
CA TYR A 57 0.35 -2.34 2.50
C TYR A 57 0.57 -3.76 3.02
N SER A 58 -0.41 -4.32 3.70
CA SER A 58 -0.36 -5.69 4.20
C SER A 58 -1.72 -6.36 4.18
N ILE A 59 -1.69 -7.65 4.48
CA ILE A 59 -2.87 -8.42 4.84
C ILE A 59 -2.73 -8.93 6.28
N ALA A 60 -3.87 -9.04 6.97
CA ALA A 60 -3.92 -9.74 8.26
C ALA A 60 -3.78 -11.25 8.02
N VAL A 61 -2.81 -11.88 8.68
CA VAL A 61 -2.63 -13.33 8.65
C VAL A 61 -2.56 -13.91 10.06
N MET A 62 -2.76 -15.22 10.12
CA MET A 62 -2.46 -16.00 11.32
C MET A 62 -1.33 -16.99 10.99
N ARG A 63 -0.47 -17.25 11.98
CA ARG A 63 0.68 -18.16 11.88
C ARG A 63 0.80 -18.96 13.18
N PRO A 64 1.51 -20.10 13.18
CA PRO A 64 1.83 -20.80 14.42
C PRO A 64 2.40 -19.85 15.48
N PHE A 65 1.95 -19.99 16.71
CA PHE A 65 2.43 -19.16 17.81
C PHE A 65 3.88 -19.52 18.16
N ASP A 66 4.67 -18.51 18.51
CA ASP A 66 6.08 -18.65 18.87
C ASP A 66 6.30 -17.83 20.13
N GLU A 67 6.50 -18.51 21.24
CA GLU A 67 6.63 -17.92 22.58
C GLU A 67 7.81 -16.94 22.68
N LYS A 68 8.80 -17.02 21.78
CA LYS A 68 9.97 -16.14 21.80
C LYS A 68 9.70 -14.76 21.23
N ILE A 69 8.74 -14.63 20.31
CA ILE A 69 8.53 -13.41 19.52
C ILE A 69 7.09 -12.91 19.52
N HIS A 70 6.12 -13.77 19.80
CA HIS A 70 4.70 -13.41 19.77
C HIS A 70 4.20 -13.09 21.18
N PRO A 71 3.46 -11.98 21.34
CA PRO A 71 2.93 -11.58 22.64
C PRO A 71 1.70 -12.45 22.99
N VAL A 72 1.53 -12.72 24.29
CA VAL A 72 0.52 -13.68 24.79
C VAL A 72 -0.91 -13.25 24.48
N ASP A 73 -1.20 -11.95 24.42
CA ASP A 73 -2.53 -11.42 24.07
C ASP A 73 -2.94 -11.67 22.60
N LYS A 74 -1.96 -12.03 21.76
CA LYS A 74 -2.19 -12.45 20.36
C LYS A 74 -2.29 -13.97 20.18
N ARG A 75 -2.15 -14.75 21.27
CA ARG A 75 -2.27 -16.21 21.26
C ARG A 75 -3.75 -16.61 21.17
N ILE A 76 -4.06 -17.55 20.27
CA ILE A 76 -5.36 -18.21 20.16
C ILE A 76 -5.13 -19.71 20.02
N GLU A 77 -5.96 -20.50 20.69
CA GLU A 77 -6.07 -21.94 20.46
C GLU A 77 -7.22 -22.22 19.47
N CYS A 78 -6.92 -23.00 18.43
CA CYS A 78 -7.90 -23.46 17.45
C CYS A 78 -7.60 -24.91 17.04
N ASP A 79 -8.42 -25.49 16.16
CA ASP A 79 -8.27 -26.88 15.72
C ASP A 79 -6.92 -27.15 15.02
N ALA A 80 -6.32 -26.09 14.44
CA ALA A 80 -4.99 -26.14 13.84
C ALA A 80 -3.84 -26.00 14.86
N GLY A 81 -4.14 -25.92 16.15
CA GLY A 81 -3.20 -25.73 17.24
C GLY A 81 -3.14 -24.30 17.79
N ILE A 82 -2.00 -23.93 18.37
CA ILE A 82 -1.80 -22.60 18.95
C ILE A 82 -1.28 -21.66 17.87
N ILE A 83 -2.00 -20.57 17.61
CA ILE A 83 -1.69 -19.59 16.58
C ILE A 83 -1.55 -18.17 17.14
N CYS A 84 -0.80 -17.34 16.44
CA CYS A 84 -0.74 -15.89 16.62
C CYS A 84 -1.66 -15.21 15.62
N LYS A 85 -2.60 -14.39 16.11
CA LYS A 85 -3.52 -13.60 15.27
C LYS A 85 -2.98 -12.21 14.96
N ASP A 86 -3.63 -11.57 13.97
CA ASP A 86 -3.46 -10.16 13.62
C ASP A 86 -2.06 -9.77 13.14
N LEU A 87 -1.29 -10.71 12.59
CA LEU A 87 0.03 -10.40 12.05
C LEU A 87 -0.08 -9.51 10.81
N PHE A 88 0.77 -8.49 10.74
CA PHE A 88 0.87 -7.55 9.62
C PHE A 88 1.79 -8.13 8.55
N SER A 89 1.22 -8.92 7.63
CA SER A 89 1.98 -9.57 6.57
C SER A 89 2.17 -8.61 5.40
N VAL A 90 3.30 -7.89 5.39
CA VAL A 90 3.61 -6.85 4.39
C VAL A 90 3.58 -7.39 2.96
N LEU A 91 2.84 -6.73 2.08
CA LEU A 91 2.85 -6.95 0.64
C LEU A 91 3.77 -5.95 -0.07
N VAL A 92 3.73 -4.68 0.35
CA VAL A 92 4.51 -3.58 -0.24
C VAL A 92 4.95 -2.65 0.89
N HIS A 93 6.18 -2.15 0.88
CA HIS A 93 6.66 -1.13 1.82
C HIS A 93 6.44 0.29 1.30
N ALA A 94 6.18 1.24 2.21
CA ALA A 94 6.30 2.66 1.91
C ALA A 94 7.72 2.96 1.37
N GLY A 95 7.80 3.79 0.33
CA GLY A 95 9.05 4.09 -0.36
C GLY A 95 9.46 3.08 -1.44
N LEU A 96 8.78 1.93 -1.56
CA LEU A 96 9.10 0.96 -2.61
C LEU A 96 8.69 1.50 -3.99
N ARG A 97 9.58 1.38 -4.98
CA ARG A 97 9.26 1.65 -6.38
C ARG A 97 8.49 0.47 -6.97
N LEU A 98 7.30 0.76 -7.49
CA LEU A 98 6.38 -0.21 -8.07
C LEU A 98 6.29 0.03 -9.57
N VAL A 99 6.52 -1.02 -10.35
CA VAL A 99 6.35 -0.98 -11.81
C VAL A 99 4.94 -1.43 -12.15
N VAL A 100 4.22 -0.59 -12.90
CA VAL A 100 2.86 -0.94 -13.35
C VAL A 100 2.90 -2.16 -14.26
N GLY A 101 2.07 -3.17 -13.96
CA GLY A 101 1.97 -4.41 -14.72
C GLY A 101 2.83 -5.55 -14.18
N GLU A 102 3.72 -5.28 -13.23
CA GLU A 102 4.56 -6.31 -12.61
C GLU A 102 4.01 -6.76 -11.25
N ILE A 103 4.18 -8.06 -10.96
CA ILE A 103 3.85 -8.63 -9.64
C ILE A 103 4.88 -8.14 -8.64
N GLN A 104 4.42 -7.34 -7.66
CA GLN A 104 5.30 -6.74 -6.65
C GLN A 104 5.55 -7.69 -5.46
N CYS A 105 4.62 -8.60 -5.20
CA CYS A 105 4.70 -9.56 -4.11
C CYS A 105 3.80 -10.77 -4.42
N SER A 106 4.27 -11.97 -4.12
CA SER A 106 3.48 -13.20 -4.11
C SER A 106 3.57 -13.84 -2.73
N LYS A 107 2.43 -14.26 -2.18
CA LYS A 107 2.36 -14.98 -0.90
C LYS A 107 1.39 -16.14 -1.01
N GLU A 108 1.83 -17.29 -0.54
CA GLU A 108 1.00 -18.47 -0.41
C GLU A 108 0.32 -18.47 0.96
N ILE A 109 -1.00 -18.69 0.96
CA ILE A 109 -1.82 -18.69 2.16
C ILE A 109 -2.76 -19.88 2.07
N THR A 110 -2.70 -20.72 3.09
CA THR A 110 -3.55 -21.90 3.23
C THR A 110 -4.67 -21.61 4.21
N PRO A 111 -5.87 -22.19 3.98
CA PRO A 111 -6.93 -22.20 4.98
C PRO A 111 -6.45 -22.82 6.30
N HIS A 112 -7.08 -22.40 7.40
CA HIS A 112 -6.78 -22.96 8.72
C HIS A 112 -7.67 -24.16 9.05
N ASP A 113 -8.82 -24.27 8.40
CA ASP A 113 -9.79 -25.36 8.56
C ASP A 113 -10.01 -26.02 7.19
N ILE A 114 -10.03 -27.35 7.18
CA ILE A 114 -10.28 -28.16 5.98
C ILE A 114 -11.69 -27.93 5.40
N ASN A 115 -12.65 -27.54 6.23
CA ASN A 115 -14.02 -27.24 5.82
C ASN A 115 -14.21 -25.76 5.44
N GLN A 116 -13.14 -24.97 5.43
CA GLN A 116 -13.19 -23.55 5.12
C GLN A 116 -13.47 -23.32 3.62
N SER A 117 -14.71 -22.94 3.29
CA SER A 117 -15.16 -22.68 1.92
C SER A 117 -14.81 -21.28 1.38
N SER A 118 -14.29 -20.39 2.23
CA SER A 118 -13.86 -19.06 1.81
C SER A 118 -12.76 -18.46 2.69
N MET A 119 -11.91 -17.62 2.10
CA MET A 119 -10.90 -16.82 2.81
C MET A 119 -11.19 -15.33 2.64
N SER A 120 -11.00 -14.55 3.71
CA SER A 120 -11.11 -13.10 3.67
C SER A 120 -9.75 -12.47 3.97
N PHE A 121 -9.16 -11.83 2.96
CA PHE A 121 -7.90 -11.12 3.05
C PHE A 121 -8.19 -9.65 3.38
N ARG A 122 -8.19 -9.32 4.67
CA ARG A 122 -8.31 -7.94 5.15
C ARG A 122 -7.03 -7.18 4.84
N ILE A 123 -7.14 -6.08 4.10
CA ILE A 123 -6.01 -5.24 3.68
C ILE A 123 -5.85 -4.09 4.66
N TYR A 124 -4.60 -3.86 5.09
CA TYR A 124 -4.23 -2.77 5.99
C TYR A 124 -3.17 -1.88 5.36
N THR A 125 -3.13 -0.62 5.79
CA THR A 125 -2.16 0.38 5.36
C THR A 125 -1.57 1.14 6.56
N THR A 126 -0.34 1.62 6.42
CA THR A 126 0.35 2.47 7.38
C THR A 126 1.51 3.23 6.71
N GLU A 127 1.91 4.40 7.24
CA GLU A 127 3.11 5.13 6.75
C GLU A 127 4.42 4.52 7.30
N ARG A 128 4.32 3.63 8.28
CA ARG A 128 5.45 2.99 8.95
C ARG A 128 5.95 1.75 8.19
N THR A 129 7.20 1.35 8.46
CA THR A 129 7.81 0.14 7.86
C THR A 129 8.11 -0.96 8.88
N ASP A 130 8.00 -0.65 10.18
CA ASP A 130 8.39 -1.48 11.33
C ASP A 130 7.20 -2.13 12.05
N VAL A 131 6.05 -2.22 11.39
CA VAL A 131 4.79 -2.73 11.95
C VAL A 131 4.79 -4.25 12.00
N LYS A 132 4.34 -4.82 13.12
CA LYS A 132 4.26 -6.26 13.34
C LYS A 132 2.82 -6.78 13.37
N PHE A 133 1.89 -5.99 13.90
CA PHE A 133 0.48 -6.37 14.01
C PHE A 133 -0.44 -5.35 13.34
N VAL A 134 -1.56 -5.82 12.79
CA VAL A 134 -2.58 -4.95 12.20
C VAL A 134 -3.33 -4.09 13.22
N SER A 135 -3.14 -4.40 14.52
CA SER A 135 -3.61 -3.58 15.64
C SER A 135 -2.60 -2.52 16.09
N ASP A 136 -1.40 -2.48 15.51
CA ASP A 136 -0.39 -1.49 15.90
C ASP A 136 -0.87 -0.08 15.51
N VAL A 137 -0.47 0.91 16.33
CA VAL A 137 -0.83 2.31 16.12
C VAL A 137 -0.41 2.78 14.73
N GLY A 138 -1.36 3.44 14.05
CA GLY A 138 -1.18 3.94 12.69
C GLY A 138 -1.50 2.92 11.58
N CYS A 139 -2.02 1.75 11.93
CA CYS A 139 -2.58 0.80 10.97
C CYS A 139 -4.07 1.08 10.74
N SER A 140 -4.47 1.15 9.49
CA SER A 140 -5.87 1.32 9.08
C SER A 140 -6.29 0.19 8.16
N ASN A 141 -7.43 -0.43 8.44
CA ASN A 141 -8.06 -1.35 7.50
C ASN A 141 -8.65 -0.52 6.33
N ILE A 142 -8.37 -0.92 5.09
CA ILE A 142 -8.85 -0.23 3.89
C ILE A 142 -9.79 -1.08 3.04
N GLY A 143 -10.15 -2.27 3.53
CA GLY A 143 -11.03 -3.20 2.85
C GLY A 143 -10.64 -4.65 3.04
N ALA A 144 -11.32 -5.52 2.30
CA ALA A 144 -11.05 -6.94 2.26
C ALA A 144 -11.34 -7.52 0.88
N ILE A 145 -10.55 -8.51 0.48
CA ILE A 145 -10.82 -9.34 -0.69
C ILE A 145 -11.29 -10.70 -0.17
N LYS A 146 -12.46 -11.15 -0.61
CA LYS A 146 -12.98 -12.48 -0.27
C LYS A 146 -12.79 -13.42 -1.45
N SER A 147 -12.14 -14.55 -1.20
CA SER A 147 -11.97 -15.64 -2.15
C SER A 147 -12.83 -16.82 -1.70
N PHE A 148 -13.52 -17.46 -2.65
CA PHE A 148 -14.31 -18.67 -2.41
C PHE A 148 -13.64 -19.82 -3.13
N TYR A 149 -13.50 -20.95 -2.44
CA TYR A 149 -12.92 -22.16 -3.01
C TYR A 149 -14.02 -23.21 -3.04
N PHE A 150 -14.48 -23.56 -4.24
CA PHE A 150 -15.36 -24.70 -4.42
C PHE A 150 -14.46 -25.92 -4.60
N PHE A 151 -14.40 -26.78 -3.59
CA PHE A 151 -13.98 -28.16 -3.81
C PHE A 151 -15.09 -28.82 -4.64
N PHE A 152 -14.87 -28.90 -5.96
CA PHE A 152 -15.66 -29.83 -6.77
C PHE A 152 -15.18 -31.25 -6.41
N PRO A 153 -16.11 -32.16 -6.02
CA PRO A 153 -15.77 -33.54 -5.68
C PRO A 153 -15.25 -34.33 -6.87
#